data_AF-A0A370TFR1-F1
#
_entry.id   AF-A0A370TFR1-F1
#
_cell.length_a   1.000
_cell.length_b   1.000
_cell.length_c   1.000
_cell.angle_alpha   90.00
_cell.angle_beta   90.00
_cell.angle_gamma   90.00
#
_symmetry.space_group_name_H-M   'P 1'
#
loop_
_entity.id
_entity.type
_entity.pdbx_description
1 polymer ?
#
loop_
_entity_poly.entity_id
_entity_poly.type
_entity_poly.pdbx_seq_one_letter_code
_entity_poly.pdbx_strand_id
1 'polypeptide(L)'
;MSSSAPSAGGSKPYPTYKSPYAPNYKVATNIRGLTFQTVSKFGVRLGAYGGMAGVFAVFFFSDIPRFNRDVMVKFPVVGRLFVKEPLPASDNVRLTLSISSNFFMLLARSHVHGEDVRILRNRFDLEA
;
A
#
# COMPACT_ATOMS: atom_id res chain seq x y z
N MET A 1 41.65 32.03 -9.11
CA MET A 1 41.66 33.20 -8.21
C MET A 1 41.44 32.69 -6.78
N SER A 2 42.47 32.71 -5.93
CA SER A 2 42.37 32.34 -4.51
C SER A 2 42.55 33.60 -3.68
N SER A 3 41.44 34.20 -3.26
CA SER A 3 41.36 35.40 -2.45
C SER A 3 41.27 35.03 -0.97
N SER A 4 42.12 35.64 -0.15
CA SER A 4 42.09 35.58 1.31
C SER A 4 40.80 36.20 1.88
N ALA A 5 40.40 35.74 3.07
CA ALA A 5 39.19 36.17 3.76
C ALA A 5 39.22 37.68 4.08
N PRO A 6 38.07 38.39 3.98
CA PRO A 6 37.98 39.77 4.43
C PRO A 6 38.00 39.79 5.96
N SER A 7 39.04 40.42 6.52
CA SER A 7 39.10 40.81 7.92
C SER A 7 37.98 41.81 8.20
N ALA A 8 37.22 41.60 9.27
CA ALA A 8 36.19 42.53 9.74
C ALA A 8 36.85 43.86 10.13
N GLY A 9 36.94 44.78 9.17
CA GLY A 9 37.63 46.06 9.30
C GLY A 9 38.52 46.36 8.08
N GLY A 10 37.93 46.90 7.01
CA GLY A 10 38.53 47.88 6.09
C GLY A 10 39.89 47.65 5.41
N SER A 11 40.59 46.52 5.54
CA SER A 11 41.92 46.35 4.94
C SER A 11 41.87 45.62 3.59
N LYS A 12 42.44 46.23 2.54
CA LYS A 12 42.57 45.61 1.21
C LYS A 12 43.44 44.33 1.30
N PRO A 13 43.00 43.18 0.75
CA PRO A 13 43.75 41.93 0.85
C PRO A 13 45.00 41.98 -0.05
N TYR A 14 46.17 41.81 0.55
CA TYR A 14 47.42 41.61 -0.19
C TYR A 14 47.60 40.12 -0.52
N PRO A 15 48.08 39.77 -1.73
CA PRO A 15 48.30 38.37 -2.08
C PRO A 15 49.44 37.78 -1.23
N THR A 16 49.13 36.74 -0.46
CA THR A 16 50.14 35.98 0.30
C THR A 16 50.96 35.08 -0.63
N TYR A 17 52.30 35.15 -0.54
CA TYR A 17 53.23 34.27 -1.26
C TYR A 17 52.90 32.79 -0.99
N LYS A 18 52.82 31.99 -2.05
CA LYS A 18 52.63 30.53 -1.97
C LYS A 18 53.96 29.86 -2.34
N SER A 19 54.54 29.09 -1.41
CA SER A 19 55.80 28.39 -1.69
C SER A 19 55.57 27.19 -2.62
N PRO A 20 56.51 26.90 -3.53
CA PRO A 20 56.39 25.78 -4.48
C PRO A 20 56.57 24.40 -3.82
N TYR A 21 57.15 24.36 -2.61
CA TYR A 21 57.41 23.12 -1.88
C TYR A 21 56.36 22.79 -0.82
N ALA A 22 55.33 23.64 -0.63
CA ALA A 22 54.26 23.38 0.33
C ALA A 22 53.13 22.53 -0.28
N PRO A 23 52.47 21.67 0.52
CA PRO A 23 51.30 20.94 0.06
C PRO A 23 50.17 21.91 -0.35
N ASN A 24 49.62 21.71 -1.55
CA ASN A 24 48.57 22.55 -2.09
C ASN A 24 47.20 22.11 -1.56
N TYR A 25 46.80 22.65 -0.41
CA TYR A 25 45.49 22.41 0.16
C TYR A 25 44.45 23.33 -0.48
N LYS A 26 43.41 22.74 -1.07
CA LYS A 26 42.17 23.46 -1.40
C LYS A 26 41.18 23.26 -0.27
N VAL A 27 40.66 24.37 0.27
CA VAL A 27 39.59 24.32 1.26
C VAL A 27 38.34 23.77 0.58
N ALA A 28 37.98 22.53 0.89
CA ALA A 28 36.75 21.94 0.40
C ALA A 28 35.56 22.63 1.08
N THR A 29 34.60 23.11 0.29
CA THR A 29 33.35 23.67 0.81
C THR A 29 32.65 22.59 1.63
N ASN A 30 32.48 22.87 2.91
CA ASN A 30 31.82 22.00 3.85
C ASN A 30 30.82 22.83 4.66
N ILE A 31 29.63 22.27 4.88
CA ILE A 31 28.60 22.89 5.72
C ILE A 31 28.30 21.90 6.83
N ARG A 32 28.69 22.21 8.06
CA ARG A 32 28.48 21.33 9.24
C ARG A 32 29.07 19.91 9.04
N GLY A 33 30.19 19.80 8.32
CA GLY A 33 30.82 18.50 8.00
C GLY A 33 30.22 17.76 6.80
N LEU A 34 29.14 18.26 6.19
CA LEU A 34 28.64 17.76 4.92
C LEU A 34 29.49 18.33 3.78
N THR A 35 30.24 17.45 3.14
CA THR A 35 30.95 17.73 1.89
C THR A 35 30.18 17.12 0.73
N PHE A 36 30.38 17.66 -0.48
CA PHE A 36 29.79 17.08 -1.70
C PHE A 36 30.17 15.59 -1.87
N GLN A 37 31.42 15.24 -1.51
CA GLN A 37 31.91 13.87 -1.55
C GLN A 37 31.18 12.95 -0.57
N THR A 38 30.81 13.47 0.59
CA THR A 38 30.03 12.71 1.59
C THR A 38 28.61 12.49 1.08
N VAL A 39 27.97 13.55 0.58
CA VAL A 39 26.59 13.49 0.06
C VAL A 39 26.49 12.56 -1.15
N SER A 40 27.46 12.59 -2.08
CA SER A 40 27.44 11.71 -3.25
C SER A 40 27.56 10.23 -2.88
N LYS A 41 28.47 9.90 -1.95
CA LYS A 41 28.64 8.53 -1.45
C LYS A 41 27.37 8.01 -0.77
N PHE A 42 26.75 8.83 0.07
CA PHE A 42 25.49 8.44 0.70
C PHE A 42 24.33 8.40 -0.29
N GLY A 43 24.30 9.30 -1.27
CA GLY A 43 23.29 9.32 -2.33
C GLY A 43 23.27 8.03 -3.14
N VAL A 44 24.44 7.53 -3.56
CA VAL A 44 24.53 6.25 -4.29
C VAL A 44 24.06 5.07 -3.42
N ARG A 45 24.49 5.01 -2.16
CA ARG A 45 24.08 3.94 -1.23
C ARG A 45 22.58 3.98 -0.95
N LEU A 46 22.05 5.15 -0.63
CA LEU A 46 20.62 5.36 -0.40
C LEU A 46 19.80 5.08 -1.65
N GLY A 47 20.31 5.40 -2.84
CA GLY A 47 19.69 5.03 -4.10
C GLY A 47 19.58 3.52 -4.26
N ALA A 48 20.64 2.77 -3.97
CA ALA A 48 20.63 1.30 -4.03
C ALA A 48 19.64 0.68 -3.03
N TYR A 49 19.70 1.11 -1.76
CA TYR A 49 18.77 0.62 -0.73
C TYR A 49 17.32 1.04 -1.01
N GLY A 50 17.09 2.28 -1.45
CA GLY A 50 15.77 2.79 -1.80
C GLY A 50 15.18 2.07 -3.01
N GLY A 51 15.99 1.76 -4.02
CA GLY A 51 15.57 0.96 -5.17
C GLY A 51 15.10 -0.44 -4.76
N MET A 52 15.91 -1.17 -3.99
CA MET A 52 15.55 -2.52 -3.56
C MET A 52 14.41 -2.54 -2.53
N ALA A 53 14.39 -1.60 -1.60
CA ALA A 53 13.28 -1.44 -0.67
C ALA A 53 11.98 -1.12 -1.42
N GLY A 54 12.04 -0.31 -2.49
CA GLY A 54 10.91 -0.04 -3.36
C GLY A 54 10.39 -1.30 -4.05
N VAL A 55 11.26 -2.10 -4.65
CA VAL A 55 10.88 -3.38 -5.28
C VAL A 55 10.28 -4.34 -4.25
N PHE A 56 10.90 -4.47 -3.07
CA PHE A 56 10.40 -5.30 -1.98
C PHE A 56 9.03 -4.83 -1.48
N ALA A 57 8.84 -3.52 -1.31
CA ALA A 57 7.56 -2.94 -0.90
C ALA A 57 6.46 -3.24 -1.92
N VAL A 58 6.74 -3.08 -3.22
CA VAL A 58 5.78 -3.41 -4.28
C VAL A 58 5.39 -4.89 -4.23
N PHE A 59 6.36 -5.79 -4.01
CA PHE A 59 6.08 -7.22 -3.88
C PHE A 59 5.23 -7.53 -2.64
N PHE A 60 5.59 -6.99 -1.47
CA PHE A 60 4.90 -7.30 -0.22
C PHE A 60 3.49 -6.68 -0.14
N PHE A 61 3.28 -5.51 -0.74
CA PHE A 61 1.97 -4.86 -0.78
C PHE A 61 1.06 -5.39 -1.90
N SER A 62 1.51 -6.32 -2.73
CA SER A 62 0.70 -6.95 -3.77
C SER A 62 -0.53 -7.71 -3.22
N ASP A 63 -0.44 -8.20 -1.98
CA ASP A 63 -1.51 -8.90 -1.25
C ASP A 63 -2.58 -7.93 -0.72
N ILE A 64 -2.30 -6.62 -0.65
CA ILE A 64 -3.27 -5.62 -0.19
C ILE A 64 -4.16 -5.24 -1.37
N PRO A 65 -5.49 -5.49 -1.30
CA PRO A 65 -6.37 -5.35 -2.45
C PRO A 65 -6.48 -3.91 -2.99
N ARG A 66 -6.24 -2.89 -2.15
CA ARG A 66 -6.25 -1.47 -2.55
C ARG A 66 -5.01 -1.08 -3.35
N PHE A 67 -3.82 -1.52 -2.92
CA PHE A 67 -2.55 -1.16 -3.56
C PHE A 67 -2.42 -1.78 -4.97
N ASN A 68 -2.86 -3.02 -5.12
CA ASN A 68 -2.80 -3.75 -6.38
C ASN A 68 -3.65 -3.08 -7.49
N ARG A 69 -4.89 -2.68 -7.16
CA ARG A 69 -5.81 -2.01 -8.09
C ARG A 69 -5.33 -0.62 -8.52
N ASP A 70 -4.71 0.14 -7.61
CA ASP A 70 -4.35 1.54 -7.86
C ASP A 70 -2.98 1.70 -8.53
N VAL A 71 -2.00 0.86 -8.17
CA VAL A 71 -0.60 1.00 -8.63
C VAL A 71 -0.25 -0.07 -9.66
N MET A 72 -0.57 -1.34 -9.40
CA MET A 72 -0.04 -2.46 -10.16
C MET A 72 -0.78 -2.69 -11.49
N VAL A 73 -2.09 -2.45 -11.54
CA VAL A 73 -2.90 -2.48 -12.78
C VAL A 73 -2.48 -1.40 -13.79
N LYS A 74 -1.93 -0.27 -13.33
CA LYS A 74 -1.48 0.83 -14.19
C LYS A 74 -0.07 0.64 -14.76
N PHE A 75 0.67 -0.39 -14.35
CA PHE A 75 1.96 -0.71 -14.96
C PHE A 75 1.75 -1.34 -16.34
N PRO A 76 2.30 -0.77 -17.43
CA PRO A 76 1.97 -1.19 -18.80
C PRO A 76 2.42 -2.61 -19.16
N VAL A 77 3.38 -3.18 -18.42
CA VAL A 77 3.93 -4.53 -18.68
C VAL A 77 3.24 -5.60 -17.82
N VAL A 78 3.00 -5.34 -16.54
CA VAL A 78 2.48 -6.35 -15.59
C VAL A 78 1.01 -6.15 -15.24
N GLY A 79 0.42 -4.99 -15.58
CA GLY A 79 -0.93 -4.62 -15.20
C GLY A 79 -2.01 -5.58 -15.72
N ARG A 80 -1.79 -6.20 -16.89
CA ARG A 80 -2.72 -7.17 -17.49
C ARG A 80 -2.82 -8.48 -16.71
N LEU A 81 -1.78 -8.90 -15.97
CA LEU A 81 -1.86 -10.07 -15.08
C LEU A 81 -2.68 -9.81 -13.82
N PHE A 82 -2.79 -8.55 -13.41
CA PHE A 82 -3.49 -8.14 -12.20
C PHE A 82 -4.89 -7.58 -12.45
N VAL A 83 -5.30 -7.48 -13.71
CA VAL A 83 -6.71 -7.26 -14.04
C VAL A 83 -7.46 -8.53 -13.61
N LYS A 84 -8.10 -8.48 -12.44
CA LYS A 84 -9.20 -9.40 -12.16
C LYS A 84 -10.24 -9.12 -13.22
N GLU A 85 -10.30 -9.98 -14.24
CA GLU A 85 -11.46 -10.08 -15.09
C GLU A 85 -12.68 -10.15 -14.16
N PRO A 86 -13.70 -9.32 -14.37
CA PRO A 86 -14.94 -9.46 -13.63
C PRO A 86 -15.39 -10.91 -13.82
N LEU A 87 -15.37 -11.71 -12.75
CA LEU A 87 -16.02 -13.00 -12.76
C LEU A 87 -17.41 -12.77 -13.37
N PRO A 88 -17.84 -13.57 -14.37
CA PRO A 88 -19.16 -13.39 -14.93
C PRO A 88 -20.16 -13.41 -13.78
N ALA A 89 -21.15 -12.51 -13.81
CA ALA A 89 -22.18 -12.40 -12.77
C ALA A 89 -23.11 -13.64 -12.71
N SER A 90 -22.66 -14.78 -13.25
CA SER A 90 -23.18 -16.14 -13.08
C SER A 90 -22.51 -16.89 -11.94
N ASP A 91 -21.27 -16.53 -11.55
CA ASP A 91 -20.49 -17.23 -10.51
C ASP A 91 -20.69 -16.63 -9.12
N ASN A 92 -21.47 -15.55 -9.02
CA ASN A 92 -22.03 -15.11 -7.75
C ASN A 92 -23.07 -16.15 -7.33
N VAL A 93 -22.66 -17.12 -6.51
CA VAL A 93 -23.57 -18.09 -5.90
C VAL A 93 -24.53 -17.34 -4.97
N ARG A 94 -25.58 -16.77 -5.54
CA ARG A 94 -26.73 -16.27 -4.81
C ARG A 94 -27.46 -17.53 -4.41
N LEU A 95 -27.37 -17.90 -3.13
CA LEU A 95 -28.32 -18.77 -2.46
C LEU A 95 -29.69 -18.08 -2.48
N THR A 96 -30.27 -17.93 -3.67
CA THR A 96 -31.69 -17.74 -3.84
C THR A 96 -32.27 -19.10 -3.50
N LEU A 97 -32.54 -19.30 -2.22
CA LEU A 97 -33.35 -20.39 -1.71
C LEU A 97 -34.64 -20.38 -2.52
N SER A 98 -34.69 -21.22 -3.56
CA SER A 98 -35.91 -21.65 -4.20
C SER A 98 -36.64 -22.51 -3.17
N ILE A 99 -37.18 -21.84 -2.15
CA ILE A 99 -38.23 -22.41 -1.33
C ILE A 99 -39.40 -22.52 -2.29
N SER A 100 -39.55 -23.73 -2.83
CA SER A 100 -40.68 -24.19 -3.61
C SER A 100 -41.97 -23.46 -3.19
N SER A 101 -42.57 -22.70 -4.12
CA SER A 101 -43.86 -22.02 -3.94
C SER A 101 -44.96 -22.95 -3.39
N ASN A 102 -44.81 -24.26 -3.52
CA ASN A 102 -45.78 -25.23 -3.04
C ASN A 102 -45.76 -25.37 -1.52
N PHE A 103 -44.64 -25.11 -0.83
CA PHE A 103 -44.57 -25.23 0.63
C PHE A 103 -45.25 -24.05 1.34
N PHE A 104 -45.07 -22.83 0.82
CA PHE A 104 -45.76 -21.64 1.36
C PHE A 104 -47.28 -21.69 1.11
N MET A 105 -47.72 -22.23 -0.04
CA MET A 105 -49.13 -22.52 -0.28
C MET A 105 -49.69 -23.61 0.64
N LEU A 106 -48.88 -24.60 1.05
CA LEU A 106 -49.31 -25.64 2.00
C LEU A 106 -49.55 -25.05 3.40
N LEU A 107 -48.69 -24.12 3.83
CA LEU A 107 -48.82 -23.43 5.11
C LEU A 107 -49.98 -22.44 5.12
N ALA A 108 -50.21 -21.70 4.03
CA ALA A 108 -51.34 -20.79 3.91
C ALA A 108 -52.69 -21.54 3.84
N ARG A 109 -52.69 -22.80 3.40
CA ARG A 109 -53.90 -23.64 3.35
C ARG A 109 -54.24 -24.33 4.67
N SER A 110 -53.28 -24.54 5.58
CA SER A 110 -53.58 -25.08 6.91
C SER A 110 -54.23 -24.06 7.85
N HIS A 111 -54.19 -22.77 7.51
CA HIS A 111 -54.79 -21.70 8.33
C HIS A 111 -56.31 -21.50 8.15
N VAL A 112 -56.99 -22.31 7.33
CA VAL A 112 -58.46 -22.19 7.11
C VAL A 112 -59.29 -23.23 7.87
N HIS A 113 -58.69 -24.27 8.47
CA HIS A 113 -59.42 -25.23 9.30
C HIS A 113 -58.87 -25.28 10.73
N GLY A 114 -59.34 -24.35 11.57
CA GLY A 114 -59.07 -24.25 12.99
C GLY A 114 -59.70 -25.36 13.87
N GLU A 115 -59.86 -26.57 13.35
CA GLU A 115 -60.46 -27.72 14.05
C GLU A 115 -59.42 -28.80 14.44
N ASP A 116 -58.26 -28.88 13.78
CA ASP A 116 -57.28 -29.96 14.02
C ASP A 116 -56.35 -29.74 15.23
N VAL A 117 -56.21 -28.52 15.74
CA VAL A 117 -55.36 -28.24 16.93
C VAL A 117 -56.02 -28.72 18.23
N ARG A 118 -57.35 -28.85 18.26
CA ARG A 118 -58.09 -29.38 19.41
C ARG A 118 -57.95 -30.90 19.55
N ILE A 119 -57.89 -31.62 18.43
CA ILE A 119 -57.77 -33.09 18.40
C ILE A 119 -56.35 -33.52 18.83
N LEU A 120 -55.32 -32.74 18.48
CA LEU A 120 -53.94 -33.02 18.86
C LEU A 120 -53.64 -32.74 20.34
N ARG A 121 -54.42 -31.86 21.00
CA ARG A 121 -54.27 -31.57 22.44
C ARG A 121 -54.86 -32.69 23.30
N ASN A 122 -56.06 -33.19 22.98
CA ASN A 122 -56.70 -34.27 23.76
C ASN A 122 -55.98 -35.63 23.64
N ARG A 123 -55.15 -35.83 22.61
CA ARG A 123 -54.36 -37.06 22.43
C ARG A 123 -53.10 -37.10 23.31
N PHE A 124 -52.63 -35.95 23.80
CA PHE A 124 -51.48 -35.85 24.71
C PHE A 124 -51.86 -36.02 26.18
N ASP A 125 -53.11 -35.75 26.55
CA ASP A 125 -53.62 -35.84 27.93
C ASP A 125 -54.09 -37.26 28.33
N LEU A 126 -54.00 -38.27 27.46
CA LEU A 126 -54.43 -39.66 27.71
C LEU A 126 -53.28 -40.66 27.95
N GLU A 127 -52.04 -40.18 28.05
CA GLU A 127 -50.84 -40.98 28.34
C GLU A 127 -50.15 -40.50 29.64
N ALA A 128 -50.93 -40.07 30.63
CA ALA A 128 -50.48 -39.76 32.00
C ALA A 128 -51.41 -40.36 33.05
#